data_AF-A0A967ADE1-F1
#
_entry.id   AF-A0A967ADE1-F1
#
_cell.length_a   1.000
_cell.length_b   1.000
_cell.length_c   1.000
_cell.angle_alpha   90.00
_cell.angle_beta   90.00
_cell.angle_gamma   90.00
#
_symmetry.space_group_name_H-M   'P 1'
#
loop_
_entity.id
_entity.type
_entity.pdbx_description
1 polymer ?
#
loop_
_entity_poly.entity_id
_entity_poly.type
_entity_poly.pdbx_seq_one_letter_code
_entity_poly.pdbx_strand_id
1 'polypeptide(L)'
;NTKSSWTNQNGRPIVFLRLTTIARKLRHRSGLCDEPIVNGKEERMTTSKIGILAVAALFGFIGGWSAIHLTGPKPATAQVGDRFPATTTGLTIVTEAGEPRATLSLWDGEHPALIFSDKGCDRRASLIIAPQERATLTMYGKDCKRRIALELQADDLPSFVLRDSHDVPRARLHLLDDGTPVMAFYDLNGKLLKSMP
;
A
#
# COMPACT_ATOMS: atom_id res chain seq x y z
N ASN A 1 17.81 -29.21 -13.66
CA ASN A 1 19.05 -28.53 -13.23
C ASN A 1 19.12 -27.19 -13.93
N THR A 2 18.44 -26.17 -13.41
CA THR A 2 18.33 -24.84 -14.05
C THR A 2 18.33 -23.78 -12.96
N LYS A 3 19.49 -23.17 -12.73
CA LYS A 3 19.65 -21.97 -11.90
C LYS A 3 19.18 -20.77 -12.71
N SER A 4 18.10 -20.11 -12.30
CA SER A 4 17.71 -18.81 -12.86
C SER A 4 18.60 -17.72 -12.25
N SER A 5 19.41 -17.08 -13.10
CA SER A 5 20.17 -15.87 -12.74
C SER A 5 19.32 -14.64 -13.08
N TRP A 6 18.98 -13.83 -12.09
CA TRP A 6 18.28 -12.57 -12.30
C TRP A 6 19.26 -11.45 -12.64
N THR A 7 19.00 -10.74 -13.74
CA THR A 7 19.72 -9.55 -14.19
C THR A 7 18.84 -8.32 -14.03
N ASN A 8 19.44 -7.15 -13.81
CA ASN A 8 18.70 -5.88 -13.76
C ASN A 8 18.38 -5.38 -15.19
N GLN A 9 17.62 -4.28 -15.28
CA GLN A 9 17.22 -3.59 -16.52
C GLN A 9 18.38 -3.15 -17.44
N ASN A 10 19.63 -3.23 -16.98
CA ASN A 10 20.85 -2.98 -17.77
C ASN A 10 21.67 -4.25 -18.03
N GLY A 11 21.09 -5.45 -17.84
CA GLY A 11 21.73 -6.74 -18.12
C GLY A 11 22.81 -7.18 -17.13
N ARG A 12 22.99 -6.48 -15.99
CA ARG A 12 24.01 -6.87 -15.00
C ARG A 12 23.43 -7.85 -13.97
N PRO A 13 24.18 -8.90 -13.59
CA PRO A 13 23.72 -9.88 -12.61
C PRO A 13 23.51 -9.23 -11.24
N ILE A 14 22.37 -9.54 -10.60
CA ILE A 14 22.02 -9.02 -9.28
C ILE A 14 22.78 -9.84 -8.24
N VAL A 15 23.87 -9.30 -7.72
CA VAL A 15 24.64 -9.90 -6.62
C VAL A 15 23.96 -9.53 -5.30
N PHE A 16 23.29 -10.50 -4.67
CA PHE A 16 22.82 -10.34 -3.29
C PHE A 16 24.04 -10.35 -2.35
N LEU A 17 24.41 -9.15 -1.86
CA LEU A 17 25.38 -9.01 -0.79
C LEU A 17 24.78 -9.57 0.50
N ARG A 18 25.27 -10.73 0.95
CA ARG A 18 25.06 -11.22 2.31
C ARG A 18 25.72 -10.25 3.28
N LEU A 19 24.92 -9.61 4.13
CA LEU A 19 25.41 -8.89 5.31
C LEU A 19 25.91 -9.90 6.35
N THR A 20 27.19 -10.22 6.30
CA THR A 20 27.91 -10.88 7.39
C THR A 20 28.97 -9.95 7.95
N THR A 21 28.81 -9.62 9.23
CA THR A 21 29.87 -9.34 10.23
C THR A 21 30.63 -8.02 10.11
N ILE A 22 30.35 -7.10 11.05
CA ILE A 22 31.37 -6.20 11.60
C ILE A 22 31.28 -6.25 13.13
N ALA A 23 32.06 -7.14 13.73
CA ALA A 23 32.55 -6.98 15.10
C ALA A 23 34.08 -7.06 15.03
N ARG A 24 34.73 -5.89 14.98
CA ARG A 24 36.17 -5.84 15.24
C ARG A 24 36.60 -4.44 15.69
N LYS A 25 37.33 -4.46 16.82
CA LYS A 25 38.54 -3.67 17.07
C LYS A 25 38.35 -2.36 17.85
N LEU A 26 38.37 -2.48 19.18
CA LEU A 26 39.03 -1.49 20.03
C LEU A 26 39.90 -2.21 21.07
N ARG A 27 41.20 -2.24 20.81
CA ARG A 27 42.27 -2.59 21.75
C ARG A 27 43.32 -1.50 21.64
N HIS A 28 43.33 -0.56 22.59
CA HIS A 28 44.50 0.09 23.20
C HIS A 28 44.08 1.39 23.91
N ARG A 29 44.11 1.39 25.24
CA ARG A 29 44.72 2.48 26.02
C ARG A 29 45.09 1.97 27.40
N SER A 30 46.38 2.08 27.66
CA SER A 30 47.09 1.80 28.90
C SER A 30 46.98 2.97 29.88
N GLY A 31 46.78 2.65 31.15
CA GLY A 31 46.90 3.50 32.35
C GLY A 31 46.47 2.63 33.53
N LEU A 32 47.38 1.94 34.21
CA LEU A 32 48.21 2.43 35.32
C LEU A 32 47.36 3.10 36.41
N CYS A 33 46.84 2.30 37.33
CA CYS A 33 46.48 2.65 38.71
C CYS A 33 46.54 1.37 39.55
N ASP A 34 47.17 1.50 40.71
CA ASP A 34 47.55 0.45 41.66
C ASP A 34 46.38 -0.35 42.25
N GLU A 35 46.65 -1.60 42.60
CA GLU A 35 45.76 -2.51 43.34
C GLU A 35 45.50 -2.04 44.77
N PRO A 36 44.31 -2.39 45.31
CA PRO A 36 44.26 -2.98 46.63
C PRO A 36 43.84 -4.45 46.52
N ILE A 37 44.70 -5.32 47.07
CA ILE A 37 44.42 -6.75 47.27
C ILE A 37 43.21 -6.88 48.20
N VAL A 38 42.05 -7.17 47.63
CA VAL A 38 40.88 -7.64 48.38
C VAL A 38 40.91 -9.16 48.39
N ASN A 39 41.12 -9.70 49.58
CA ASN A 39 41.18 -11.13 49.88
C ASN A 39 39.78 -11.75 49.75
N GLY A 40 39.37 -12.06 48.52
CA GLY A 40 38.13 -12.78 48.22
C GLY A 40 38.39 -14.28 48.24
N LYS A 41 37.85 -14.98 49.24
CA LYS A 41 37.82 -16.45 49.29
C LYS A 41 37.28 -16.99 47.97
N GLU A 42 38.13 -17.69 47.21
CA GLU A 42 37.68 -18.57 46.12
C GLU A 42 36.79 -19.66 46.74
N GLU A 43 35.47 -19.50 46.64
CA GLU A 43 34.59 -20.65 46.72
C GLU A 43 34.88 -21.53 45.51
N ARG A 44 35.72 -22.55 45.74
CA ARG A 44 35.91 -23.68 44.83
C ARG A 44 34.53 -24.20 44.43
N MET A 45 34.17 -23.92 43.18
CA MET A 45 32.99 -24.48 42.54
C MET A 45 33.19 -25.99 42.46
N THR A 46 32.50 -26.72 43.34
CA THR A 46 32.56 -28.18 43.40
C THR A 46 32.02 -28.77 42.10
N THR A 47 32.63 -29.88 41.68
CA THR A 47 32.38 -30.59 40.41
C THR A 47 30.91 -30.92 40.16
N SER A 48 30.05 -30.93 41.18
CA SER A 48 28.61 -31.13 41.05
C SER A 48 27.86 -29.91 40.47
N LYS A 49 28.32 -28.67 40.71
CA LYS A 49 27.69 -27.45 40.18
C LYS A 49 27.96 -27.26 38.69
N ILE A 50 29.11 -27.74 38.20
CA ILE A 50 29.48 -27.73 36.77
C ILE A 50 28.63 -28.73 35.96
N GLY A 51 28.28 -29.88 36.55
CA GLY A 51 27.43 -30.88 35.90
C GLY A 51 26.01 -30.40 35.62
N ILE A 52 25.38 -29.66 36.54
CA ILE A 52 24.00 -29.17 36.40
C ILE A 52 23.90 -28.08 35.31
N LEU A 53 24.90 -27.21 35.21
CA LEU A 53 24.97 -26.18 34.16
C LEU A 53 25.20 -26.78 32.75
N ALA A 54 25.98 -27.85 32.64
CA ALA A 54 26.22 -28.53 31.36
C ALA A 54 24.96 -29.26 30.83
N VAL A 55 24.14 -29.83 31.73
CA VAL A 55 22.90 -30.52 31.35
C VAL A 55 21.85 -29.54 30.83
N ALA A 56 21.71 -28.35 31.42
CA ALA A 56 20.75 -27.34 30.96
C ALA A 56 21.05 -26.79 29.55
N ALA A 57 22.33 -26.65 29.18
CA ALA A 57 22.74 -26.18 27.86
C ALA A 57 22.45 -27.19 26.73
N LEU A 58 22.49 -28.50 27.02
CA LEU A 58 22.18 -29.55 26.05
C LEU A 58 20.69 -29.65 25.73
N PHE A 59 19.80 -29.44 26.71
CA PHE A 59 18.35 -29.44 26.48
C PHE A 59 17.87 -28.20 25.71
N GLY A 60 18.53 -27.04 25.88
CA GLY A 60 18.21 -25.82 25.11
C GLY A 60 18.51 -25.94 23.61
N PHE A 61 19.58 -26.65 23.23
CA PHE A 61 19.97 -26.82 21.82
C PHE A 61 19.12 -27.85 21.07
N ILE A 62 18.74 -28.95 21.72
CA ILE A 62 17.89 -29.98 21.09
C ILE A 62 16.46 -29.46 20.91
N GLY A 63 15.93 -28.69 21.87
CA GLY A 63 14.62 -28.04 21.73
C GLY A 63 14.57 -27.00 20.60
N GLY A 64 15.62 -26.17 20.48
CA GLY A 64 15.69 -25.12 19.45
C GLY A 64 15.87 -25.64 18.02
N TRP A 65 16.67 -26.69 17.81
CA TRP A 65 16.87 -27.28 16.49
C TRP A 65 15.61 -28.00 15.98
N SER A 66 14.88 -28.66 16.90
CA SER A 66 13.66 -29.40 16.56
C SER A 66 12.55 -28.49 16.02
N ALA A 67 12.41 -27.26 16.56
CA ALA A 67 11.41 -26.31 16.09
C ALA A 67 11.65 -25.87 14.64
N ILE A 68 12.90 -25.67 14.23
CA ILE A 68 13.23 -25.15 12.90
C ILE A 68 12.93 -26.16 11.77
N HIS A 69 12.99 -27.46 12.06
CA HIS A 69 12.71 -28.50 11.06
C HIS A 69 11.28 -29.07 11.11
N LEU A 70 10.58 -28.95 12.24
CA LEU A 70 9.19 -29.42 12.35
C LEU A 70 8.16 -28.35 11.98
N THR A 71 8.50 -27.06 12.12
CA THR A 71 7.61 -25.94 11.80
C THR A 71 8.22 -24.96 10.78
N GLY A 72 9.00 -25.47 9.83
CA GLY A 72 9.38 -24.66 8.66
C GLY A 72 8.12 -24.07 8.02
N PRO A 73 8.13 -22.80 7.56
CA PRO A 73 6.96 -22.20 6.93
C PRO A 73 6.58 -23.07 5.74
N LYS A 74 5.46 -23.78 5.86
CA LYS A 74 4.90 -24.53 4.75
C LYS A 74 4.75 -23.50 3.62
N PRO A 75 5.43 -23.68 2.47
CA PRO A 75 5.18 -22.80 1.34
C PRO A 75 3.69 -22.88 1.07
N ALA A 76 3.02 -21.73 1.09
CA ALA A 76 1.62 -21.65 0.70
C ALA A 76 1.56 -22.05 -0.78
N THR A 77 1.32 -23.34 -1.04
CA THR A 77 0.95 -23.81 -2.36
C THR A 77 -0.41 -23.18 -2.64
N ALA A 78 -0.45 -22.25 -3.60
CA ALA A 78 -1.69 -21.68 -4.08
C ALA A 78 -2.62 -22.85 -4.43
N GLN A 79 -3.71 -22.99 -3.68
CA GLN A 79 -4.70 -24.01 -3.97
C GLN A 79 -5.28 -23.65 -5.33
N VAL A 80 -5.08 -24.54 -6.30
CA VAL A 80 -5.80 -24.50 -7.58
C VAL A 80 -7.22 -24.98 -7.28
N GLY A 81 -7.96 -24.14 -6.56
CA GLY A 81 -9.40 -24.27 -6.42
C GLY A 81 -10.08 -23.62 -7.62
N ASP A 82 -11.22 -24.16 -8.02
CA ASP A 82 -12.08 -23.58 -9.05
C ASP A 82 -12.21 -22.07 -8.81
N ARG A 83 -11.97 -21.28 -9.86
CA ARG A 83 -12.04 -19.81 -9.79
C ARG A 83 -13.50 -19.39 -9.61
N PHE A 84 -13.97 -19.41 -8.37
CA PHE A 84 -15.21 -18.77 -7.96
C PHE A 84 -15.04 -17.24 -7.96
N PRO A 85 -16.12 -16.44 -8.06
CA PRO A 85 -15.98 -15.01 -7.88
C PRO A 85 -15.38 -14.72 -6.51
N ALA A 86 -14.30 -13.93 -6.49
CA ALA A 86 -13.74 -13.42 -5.25
C ALA A 86 -14.70 -12.35 -4.69
N THR A 87 -15.35 -12.64 -3.56
CA THR A 87 -16.17 -11.64 -2.85
C THR A 87 -15.28 -10.81 -1.94
N THR A 88 -15.21 -9.51 -2.19
CA THR A 88 -14.45 -8.55 -1.38
C THR A 88 -15.17 -7.21 -1.35
N THR A 89 -14.96 -6.45 -0.28
CA THR A 89 -15.40 -5.05 -0.18
C THR A 89 -14.43 -4.08 -0.87
N GLY A 90 -13.24 -4.56 -1.24
CA GLY A 90 -12.21 -3.75 -1.88
C GLY A 90 -11.15 -4.56 -2.62
N LEU A 91 -10.70 -4.02 -3.75
CA LEU A 91 -9.53 -4.45 -4.49
C LEU A 91 -8.69 -3.22 -4.79
N THR A 92 -7.45 -3.20 -4.28
CA THR A 92 -6.53 -2.07 -4.47
C THR A 92 -5.30 -2.52 -5.25
N ILE A 93 -5.02 -1.82 -6.34
CA ILE A 93 -3.77 -1.92 -7.10
C ILE A 93 -2.79 -0.92 -6.49
N VAL A 94 -1.63 -1.42 -6.03
CA VAL A 94 -0.56 -0.61 -5.45
C VAL A 94 0.73 -0.71 -6.26
N THR A 95 1.62 0.27 -6.10
CA THR A 95 3.00 0.21 -6.60
C THR A 95 3.87 -0.71 -5.72
N GLU A 96 5.12 -0.95 -6.13
CA GLU A 96 6.11 -1.67 -5.30
C GLU A 96 6.34 -1.02 -3.93
N ALA A 97 6.24 0.31 -3.85
CA ALA A 97 6.35 1.06 -2.61
C ALA A 97 5.08 1.02 -1.74
N GLY A 98 4.01 0.34 -2.20
CA GLY A 98 2.72 0.27 -1.50
C GLY A 98 1.78 1.46 -1.76
N GLU A 99 2.14 2.39 -2.64
CA GLU A 99 1.26 3.52 -2.99
C GLU A 99 0.06 3.06 -3.84
N PRO A 100 -1.19 3.43 -3.53
CA PRO A 100 -2.35 3.08 -4.35
C PRO A 100 -2.29 3.75 -5.74
N ARG A 101 -2.86 3.06 -6.73
CA ARG A 101 -3.02 3.52 -8.12
C ARG A 101 -4.43 3.30 -8.67
N ALA A 102 -5.11 2.26 -8.20
CA ALA A 102 -6.52 2.08 -8.46
C ALA A 102 -7.19 1.33 -7.31
N THR A 103 -8.44 1.65 -7.04
CA THR A 103 -9.25 0.98 -6.02
C THR A 103 -10.64 0.72 -6.58
N LEU A 104 -11.08 -0.54 -6.55
CA LEU A 104 -12.47 -0.94 -6.73
C LEU A 104 -13.03 -1.27 -5.34
N SER A 105 -13.94 -0.46 -4.82
CA SER A 105 -14.48 -0.63 -3.46
C SER A 105 -15.87 -0.02 -3.31
N LEU A 106 -16.46 -0.15 -2.12
CA LEU A 106 -17.60 0.68 -1.73
C LEU A 106 -17.09 1.99 -1.12
N TRP A 107 -17.40 3.15 -1.71
CA TRP A 107 -16.78 4.43 -1.31
C TRP A 107 -17.39 5.05 -0.05
N ASP A 108 -18.64 4.72 0.25
CA ASP A 108 -19.37 5.09 1.47
C ASP A 108 -19.90 3.87 2.24
N GLY A 109 -19.37 2.69 1.92
CA GLY A 109 -19.79 1.41 2.50
C GLY A 109 -20.97 0.76 1.79
N GLU A 110 -21.66 1.45 0.89
CA GLU A 110 -22.84 0.93 0.19
C GLU A 110 -22.68 1.00 -1.33
N HIS A 111 -22.12 2.09 -1.84
CA HIS A 111 -22.12 2.35 -3.27
C HIS A 111 -20.77 2.02 -3.93
N PRO A 112 -20.78 1.35 -5.10
CA PRO A 112 -19.55 0.96 -5.78
C PRO A 112 -18.82 2.16 -6.39
N ALA A 113 -17.49 2.10 -6.33
CA ALA A 113 -16.58 3.05 -6.94
C ALA A 113 -15.36 2.35 -7.53
N LEU A 114 -14.96 2.81 -8.71
CA LEU A 114 -13.64 2.60 -9.29
C LEU A 114 -12.90 3.94 -9.26
N ILE A 115 -11.84 4.03 -8.47
CA ILE A 115 -11.04 5.24 -8.28
C ILE A 115 -9.63 4.99 -8.80
N PHE A 116 -9.12 5.90 -9.62
CA PHE A 116 -7.72 5.95 -10.02
C PHE A 116 -7.01 7.07 -9.25
N SER A 117 -5.84 6.78 -8.72
CA SER A 117 -5.06 7.68 -7.87
C SER A 117 -3.61 7.74 -8.32
N ASP A 118 -2.93 8.81 -7.94
CA ASP A 118 -1.48 8.94 -8.08
C ASP A 118 -0.88 9.63 -6.86
N LYS A 119 0.44 9.84 -6.87
CA LYS A 119 1.17 10.44 -5.74
C LYS A 119 0.67 11.84 -5.35
N GLY A 120 0.16 12.61 -6.31
CA GLY A 120 -0.31 13.96 -6.08
C GLY A 120 -1.82 14.07 -5.87
N CYS A 121 -2.57 12.98 -6.06
CA CYS A 121 -4.01 12.98 -5.87
C CYS A 121 -4.58 11.60 -5.59
N ASP A 122 -5.33 11.49 -4.50
CA ASP A 122 -6.06 10.29 -4.10
C ASP A 122 -7.20 9.93 -5.07
N ARG A 123 -7.60 10.86 -5.93
CA ARG A 123 -8.62 10.65 -6.95
C ARG A 123 -8.34 11.49 -8.18
N ARG A 124 -7.63 10.92 -9.16
CA ARG A 124 -7.36 11.54 -10.46
C ARG A 124 -8.51 11.30 -11.46
N ALA A 125 -9.15 10.14 -11.36
CA ALA A 125 -10.37 9.82 -12.06
C ALA A 125 -11.23 8.88 -11.21
N SER A 126 -12.54 8.94 -11.35
CA SER A 126 -13.44 8.04 -10.64
C SER A 126 -14.70 7.73 -11.43
N LEU A 127 -15.10 6.46 -11.47
CA LEU A 127 -16.44 6.02 -11.85
C LEU A 127 -17.16 5.58 -10.59
N ILE A 128 -18.23 6.29 -10.22
CA ILE A 128 -18.94 6.13 -8.96
C ILE A 128 -20.42 6.00 -9.25
N ILE A 129 -21.09 5.09 -8.55
CA ILE A 129 -22.54 5.16 -8.39
C ILE A 129 -22.80 6.05 -7.16
N ALA A 130 -23.41 7.21 -7.37
CA ALA A 130 -23.79 8.12 -6.30
C ALA A 130 -25.11 7.65 -5.64
N PRO A 131 -25.49 8.23 -4.49
CA PRO A 131 -26.81 7.96 -3.90
C PRO A 131 -27.92 8.24 -4.93
N GLN A 132 -29.01 7.46 -4.84
CA GLN A 132 -30.06 7.39 -5.87
C GLN A 132 -29.61 6.71 -7.18
N GLU A 133 -28.59 5.83 -7.10
CA GLU A 133 -28.14 4.98 -8.21
C GLU A 133 -27.60 5.72 -9.44
N ARG A 134 -27.16 6.97 -9.26
CA ARG A 134 -26.70 7.81 -10.39
C ARG A 134 -25.24 7.60 -10.71
N ALA A 135 -24.96 7.08 -11.90
CA ALA A 135 -23.61 6.91 -12.39
C ALA A 135 -22.94 8.26 -12.67
N THR A 136 -21.70 8.40 -12.19
CA THR A 136 -20.86 9.58 -12.39
C THR A 136 -19.44 9.17 -12.73
N LEU A 137 -18.93 9.63 -13.87
CA LEU A 137 -17.52 9.62 -14.23
C LEU A 137 -16.93 11.02 -14.02
N THR A 138 -15.95 11.16 -13.14
CA THR A 138 -15.30 12.45 -12.85
C THR A 138 -13.80 12.36 -13.11
N MET A 139 -13.24 13.40 -13.73
CA MET A 139 -11.79 13.60 -13.85
C MET A 139 -11.36 14.84 -13.07
N TYR A 140 -10.20 14.73 -12.43
CA TYR A 140 -9.68 15.72 -11.50
C TYR A 140 -8.39 16.36 -12.06
N GLY A 141 -8.25 17.66 -11.84
CA GLY A 141 -7.07 18.41 -12.19
C GLY A 141 -5.88 18.09 -11.28
N LYS A 142 -4.71 18.68 -11.59
CA LYS A 142 -3.47 18.54 -10.81
C LYS A 142 -3.64 18.93 -9.33
N ASP A 143 -4.55 19.86 -9.07
CA ASP A 143 -4.94 20.39 -7.75
C ASP A 143 -6.00 19.56 -7.02
N CYS A 144 -6.32 18.35 -7.51
CA CYS A 144 -7.34 17.46 -6.96
C CYS A 144 -8.77 18.00 -6.97
N LYS A 145 -9.05 19.04 -7.76
CA LYS A 145 -10.40 19.54 -7.96
C LYS A 145 -11.01 18.95 -9.22
N ARG A 146 -12.34 18.82 -9.25
CA ARG A 146 -13.03 18.31 -10.44
C ARG A 146 -12.81 19.27 -11.60
N ARG A 147 -12.67 18.69 -12.79
CA ARG A 147 -12.51 19.44 -14.05
C ARG A 147 -13.54 19.04 -15.07
N ILE A 148 -13.88 17.77 -15.09
CA ILE A 148 -14.82 17.19 -16.02
C ILE A 148 -15.69 16.20 -15.25
N ALA A 149 -17.00 16.24 -15.47
CA ALA A 149 -17.91 15.21 -15.00
C ALA A 149 -18.84 14.80 -16.15
N LEU A 150 -19.07 13.50 -16.30
CA LEU A 150 -20.18 12.92 -17.02
C LEU A 150 -21.07 12.26 -15.97
N GLU A 151 -22.28 12.77 -15.80
CA GLU A 151 -23.17 12.43 -14.70
C GLU A 151 -24.61 12.26 -15.19
N LEU A 152 -25.39 11.44 -14.49
CA LEU A 152 -26.84 11.47 -14.60
C LEU A 152 -27.40 12.53 -13.64
N GLN A 153 -28.27 13.38 -14.17
CA GLN A 153 -29.04 14.37 -13.40
C GLN A 153 -30.12 13.67 -12.56
N ALA A 154 -30.87 14.44 -11.76
CA ALA A 154 -31.89 13.90 -10.86
C ALA A 154 -33.11 13.31 -11.61
N ASP A 155 -33.25 13.64 -12.89
CA ASP A 155 -34.25 13.17 -13.85
C ASP A 155 -33.71 12.02 -14.73
N ASP A 156 -32.56 11.43 -14.36
CA ASP A 156 -31.82 10.43 -15.13
C ASP A 156 -31.35 10.88 -16.52
N LEU A 157 -31.36 12.19 -16.79
CA LEU A 157 -30.84 12.73 -18.05
C LEU A 157 -29.31 12.89 -17.99
N PRO A 158 -28.60 12.58 -19.09
CA PRO A 158 -27.15 12.70 -19.13
C PRO A 158 -26.72 14.18 -19.13
N SER A 159 -25.64 14.46 -18.41
CA SER A 159 -25.00 15.78 -18.32
C SER A 159 -23.49 15.64 -18.37
N PHE A 160 -22.86 16.48 -19.17
CA PHE A 160 -21.42 16.66 -19.25
C PHE A 160 -21.05 18.07 -18.80
N VAL A 161 -20.20 18.19 -17.77
CA VAL A 161 -19.88 19.47 -17.12
C VAL A 161 -18.38 19.72 -17.13
N LEU A 162 -17.99 20.90 -17.60
CA LEU A 162 -16.63 21.44 -17.46
C LEU A 162 -16.58 22.40 -16.26
N ARG A 163 -15.57 22.28 -15.41
CA ARG A 163 -15.38 23.08 -14.19
C ARG A 163 -14.01 23.76 -14.17
N ASP A 164 -13.95 24.95 -13.59
CA ASP A 164 -12.70 25.71 -13.42
C ASP A 164 -11.91 25.31 -12.16
N SER A 165 -10.81 26.02 -11.89
CA SER A 165 -9.95 25.83 -10.71
C SER A 165 -10.58 26.12 -9.35
N HIS A 166 -11.77 26.71 -9.34
CA HIS A 166 -12.56 26.95 -8.13
C HIS A 166 -13.73 25.96 -8.02
N ASP A 167 -13.74 24.91 -8.85
CA ASP A 167 -14.80 23.90 -8.93
C ASP A 167 -16.15 24.48 -9.42
N VAL A 168 -16.12 25.63 -10.11
CA VAL A 168 -17.32 26.30 -10.62
C VAL A 168 -17.59 25.85 -12.08
N PRO A 169 -18.80 25.37 -12.41
CA PRO A 169 -19.15 24.99 -13.79
C PRO A 169 -18.92 26.15 -14.76
N ARG A 170 -18.25 25.90 -15.90
CA ARG A 170 -18.00 26.86 -16.99
C ARG A 170 -18.87 26.58 -18.19
N ALA A 171 -19.10 25.30 -18.46
CA ALA A 171 -19.97 24.83 -19.51
C ALA A 171 -20.66 23.53 -19.08
N ARG A 172 -21.88 23.33 -19.56
CA ARG A 172 -22.65 22.10 -19.41
C ARG A 172 -23.31 21.75 -20.74
N LEU A 173 -23.19 20.51 -21.17
CA LEU A 173 -24.01 19.91 -22.22
C LEU A 173 -24.94 18.89 -21.55
N HIS A 174 -26.25 19.03 -21.71
CA HIS A 174 -27.24 18.16 -21.07
C HIS A 174 -28.47 18.00 -21.95
N LEU A 175 -29.34 17.05 -21.62
CA LEU A 175 -30.66 16.93 -22.24
C LEU A 175 -31.73 17.59 -21.35
N LEU A 176 -32.79 18.08 -21.99
CA LEU A 176 -34.08 18.37 -21.36
C LEU A 176 -34.98 17.13 -21.42
N ASP A 177 -36.11 17.17 -20.68
CA ASP A 177 -37.08 16.07 -20.63
C ASP A 177 -37.66 15.68 -22.01
N ASP A 178 -37.72 16.63 -22.95
CA ASP A 178 -38.17 16.39 -24.32
C ASP A 178 -37.08 15.82 -25.24
N GLY A 179 -35.88 15.57 -24.71
CA GLY A 179 -34.71 15.08 -25.43
C GLY A 179 -33.90 16.16 -26.15
N THR A 180 -34.28 17.44 -26.03
CA THR A 180 -33.53 18.54 -26.63
C THR A 180 -32.16 18.66 -25.97
N PRO A 181 -31.05 18.60 -26.73
CA PRO A 181 -29.73 18.90 -26.19
C PRO A 181 -29.64 20.40 -25.90
N VAL A 182 -29.00 20.75 -24.78
CA VAL A 182 -28.75 22.14 -24.40
C VAL A 182 -27.32 22.30 -23.94
N MET A 183 -26.63 23.28 -24.54
CA MET A 183 -25.35 23.78 -24.08
C MET A 183 -25.53 25.08 -23.30
N ALA A 184 -25.08 25.09 -22.05
CA ALA A 184 -25.10 26.25 -21.16
C ALA A 184 -23.68 26.69 -20.78
N PHE A 185 -23.45 28.00 -20.75
CA PHE A 185 -22.20 28.65 -20.35
C PHE A 185 -22.41 29.51 -19.11
N TYR A 186 -21.43 29.55 -18.21
CA TYR A 186 -21.55 30.20 -16.91
C TYR A 186 -20.38 31.16 -16.64
N ASP A 187 -20.67 32.26 -15.91
CA ASP A 187 -19.69 33.28 -15.50
C ASP A 187 -18.89 32.83 -14.28
N LEU A 188 -17.84 33.57 -13.86
CA LEU A 188 -16.95 33.23 -12.73
C LEU A 188 -17.66 32.94 -11.40
N ASN A 189 -18.90 33.39 -11.22
CA ASN A 189 -19.70 33.16 -10.02
C ASN A 189 -20.68 31.99 -10.18
N GLY A 190 -20.68 31.32 -11.34
CA GLY A 190 -21.57 30.21 -11.66
C GLY A 190 -22.94 30.67 -12.19
N LYS A 191 -23.10 31.95 -12.54
CA LYS A 191 -24.33 32.46 -13.13
C LYS A 191 -24.40 32.12 -14.61
N LEU A 192 -25.56 31.67 -15.07
CA LEU A 192 -25.81 31.40 -16.49
C LEU A 192 -25.57 32.68 -17.31
N LEU A 193 -24.68 32.58 -18.31
CA LEU A 193 -24.42 33.62 -19.30
C LEU A 193 -25.26 33.41 -20.54
N LYS A 194 -25.27 32.18 -21.05
CA LYS A 194 -25.94 31.82 -22.30
C LYS A 194 -26.32 30.35 -22.27
N SER A 195 -27.50 30.03 -22.78
CA SER A 195 -27.88 28.68 -23.19
C SER A 195 -28.24 28.67 -24.67
N MET A 196 -28.02 27.54 -25.32
CA MET A 196 -28.39 27.28 -26.70
C MET A 196 -28.76 25.79 -26.85
N PRO A 197 -29.76 25.45 -27.68
CA PRO A 197 -29.97 24.07 -28.11
C PRO A 197 -28.85 23.59 -29.04
#